data_AF-A0A2W6NFI9-F1
#
_entry.id   AF-A0A2W6NFI9-F1
#
_cell.length_a   1.000
_cell.length_b   1.000
_cell.length_c   1.000
_cell.angle_alpha   90.00
_cell.angle_beta   90.00
_cell.angle_gamma   90.00
#
_symmetry.space_group_name_H-M   'P 1'
#
loop_
_entity.id
_entity.type
_entity.pdbx_description
1 polymer ?
#
loop_
_entity_poly.entity_id
_entity_poly.type
_entity_poly.pdbx_seq_one_letter_code
_entity_poly.pdbx_strand_id
1 'polypeptide(L)'
;MDLKQSKELENAFLFKDKINENALKKQAKELPKALKEIDFIRSANKDSKGYFIDTPIGRVDFKNILKTYRHLYENTYMQDRRELSGAFMETLKNPLFVVRQKYPLNSTALTQAKHSQITPSPSSHKKNTKSSNGEVKTKGIIQDSYVFYKPFVSANGIYHLASFAISKNGELLHKTFYDIKTISKLKKLIKGNDEDLLYFKNEKVDIETK
;
A
#
# COMPACT_ATOMS: atom_id res chain seq x y z
N MET A 1 -13.70 14.07 13.82
CA MET A 1 -13.42 13.59 12.45
C MET A 1 -14.62 13.91 11.59
N ASP A 2 -14.41 14.21 10.31
CA ASP A 2 -15.48 14.63 9.41
C ASP A 2 -16.13 13.41 8.73
N LEU A 3 -17.35 13.05 9.16
CA LEU A 3 -18.16 11.94 8.60
C LEU A 3 -18.44 12.06 7.10
N LYS A 4 -18.11 13.21 6.50
CA LYS A 4 -18.29 13.48 5.08
C LYS A 4 -17.26 12.75 4.20
N GLN A 5 -15.99 12.66 4.60
CA GLN A 5 -14.91 12.20 3.71
C GLN A 5 -15.01 10.72 3.33
N SER A 6 -15.42 9.86 4.27
CA SER A 6 -15.58 8.42 4.03
C SER A 6 -16.71 8.15 3.03
N LYS A 7 -17.86 8.81 3.22
CA LYS A 7 -18.98 8.76 2.26
C LYS A 7 -18.62 9.39 0.91
N GLU A 8 -17.80 10.43 0.88
CA GLU A 8 -17.26 10.98 -0.38
C GLU A 8 -16.35 9.99 -1.10
N LEU A 9 -15.47 9.27 -0.39
CA LEU A 9 -14.62 8.21 -0.94
C LEU A 9 -15.45 7.03 -1.48
N GLU A 10 -16.45 6.56 -0.72
CA GLU A 10 -17.39 5.54 -1.18
C GLU A 10 -18.15 6.00 -2.42
N ASN A 11 -18.74 7.19 -2.41
CA ASN A 11 -19.51 7.71 -3.56
C ASN A 11 -18.64 7.94 -4.81
N ALA A 12 -17.36 8.31 -4.64
CA ALA A 12 -16.44 8.49 -5.76
C ALA A 12 -16.07 7.16 -6.44
N PHE A 13 -15.86 6.08 -5.66
CA PHE A 13 -15.28 4.84 -6.17
C PHE A 13 -16.17 3.60 -6.06
N LEU A 14 -17.38 3.71 -5.54
CA LEU A 14 -18.39 2.65 -5.53
C LEU A 14 -19.67 3.10 -6.25
N PHE A 15 -20.16 2.26 -7.16
CA PHE A 15 -21.44 2.44 -7.82
C PHE A 15 -22.21 1.12 -7.79
N LYS A 16 -23.43 1.13 -7.23
CA LYS A 16 -24.27 -0.08 -7.04
C LYS A 16 -23.48 -1.26 -6.45
N ASP A 17 -22.75 -1.00 -5.36
CA ASP A 17 -21.90 -1.97 -4.65
C ASP A 17 -20.72 -2.57 -5.46
N LYS A 18 -20.44 -2.07 -6.66
CA LYS A 18 -19.27 -2.42 -7.47
C LYS A 18 -18.26 -1.27 -7.47
N ILE A 19 -17.00 -1.58 -7.73
CA ILE A 19 -15.98 -0.54 -7.90
C ILE A 19 -16.22 0.21 -9.22
N ASN A 20 -16.22 1.53 -9.14
CA ASN A 20 -16.20 2.41 -10.30
C ASN A 20 -14.77 2.46 -10.86
N GLU A 21 -14.40 1.44 -11.66
CA GLU A 21 -13.07 1.37 -12.27
C GLU A 21 -12.71 2.66 -13.04
N ASN A 22 -13.69 3.26 -13.71
CA ASN A 22 -13.46 4.44 -14.54
C ASN A 22 -13.10 5.67 -13.69
N ALA A 23 -13.69 5.82 -12.49
CA ALA A 23 -13.28 6.86 -11.55
C ALA A 23 -11.85 6.64 -11.04
N LEU A 24 -11.48 5.40 -10.69
CA LEU A 24 -10.09 5.10 -10.28
C LEU A 24 -9.07 5.29 -11.42
N LYS A 25 -9.44 4.95 -12.66
CA LYS A 25 -8.62 5.17 -13.86
C LYS A 25 -8.41 6.66 -14.14
N LYS A 26 -9.45 7.50 -14.00
CA LYS A 26 -9.34 8.96 -14.12
C LYS A 26 -8.38 9.58 -13.09
N GLN A 27 -8.24 8.96 -11.92
CA GLN A 27 -7.31 9.40 -10.86
C GLN A 27 -5.89 8.84 -11.04
N ALA A 28 -5.66 7.94 -12.01
CA ALA A 28 -4.38 7.28 -12.20
C ALA A 28 -3.34 8.22 -12.84
N LYS A 29 -2.15 8.29 -12.25
CA LYS A 29 -0.98 8.92 -12.90
C LYS A 29 -0.15 7.89 -13.66
N GLU A 30 0.66 8.33 -14.62
CA GLU A 30 1.71 7.47 -15.16
C GLU A 30 2.61 6.93 -14.04
N LEU A 31 2.99 5.65 -14.13
CA LEU A 31 3.85 5.00 -13.15
C LEU A 31 5.23 5.68 -13.14
N PRO A 32 5.67 6.30 -12.03
CA PRO A 32 6.94 7.02 -11.99
C PRO A 32 8.12 6.08 -12.23
N LYS A 33 9.16 6.60 -12.91
CA LYS A 33 10.38 5.83 -13.21
C LYS A 33 11.02 5.28 -11.93
N ALA A 34 11.63 4.10 -12.06
CA ALA A 34 12.44 3.49 -11.01
C ALA A 34 13.56 4.45 -10.58
N LEU A 35 13.67 4.68 -9.27
CA LEU A 35 14.75 5.43 -8.65
C LEU A 35 15.89 4.49 -8.29
N LYS A 36 17.12 4.92 -8.55
CA LYS A 36 18.31 4.29 -7.95
C LYS A 36 18.36 4.64 -6.46
N GLU A 37 19.08 3.85 -5.66
CA GLU A 37 19.16 4.02 -4.20
C GLU A 37 19.48 5.47 -3.78
N ILE A 38 20.47 6.08 -4.43
CA ILE A 38 20.88 7.46 -4.12
C ILE A 38 19.79 8.50 -4.44
N ASP A 39 19.02 8.30 -5.51
CA ASP A 39 17.96 9.21 -5.93
C ASP A 39 16.69 9.01 -5.09
N PHE A 40 16.43 7.77 -4.66
CA PHE A 40 15.42 7.46 -3.64
C PHE A 40 15.75 8.19 -2.32
N ILE A 41 16.99 8.09 -1.83
CA ILE A 41 17.41 8.78 -0.59
C ILE A 41 17.30 10.31 -0.73
N ARG A 42 17.75 10.88 -1.86
CA ARG A 42 17.63 12.32 -2.17
C ARG A 42 16.19 12.81 -2.31
N SER A 43 15.26 11.94 -2.66
CA SER A 43 13.85 12.32 -2.83
C SER A 43 13.10 12.50 -1.50
N ALA A 44 13.69 12.10 -0.38
CA ALA A 44 13.20 12.40 0.96
C ALA A 44 13.85 13.67 1.54
N ASN A 45 13.14 14.33 2.44
CA ASN A 45 13.67 15.45 3.21
C ASN A 45 14.63 14.92 4.28
N LYS A 46 15.55 15.78 4.76
CA LYS A 46 16.53 15.43 5.79
C LYS A 46 16.68 16.55 6.81
N ASP A 47 16.74 16.20 8.09
CA ASP A 47 17.10 17.09 9.18
C ASP A 47 18.10 16.43 10.15
N SER A 48 18.24 16.98 11.36
CA SER A 48 19.12 16.45 12.41
C SER A 48 18.65 15.12 13.03
N LYS A 49 17.38 14.74 12.85
CA LYS A 49 16.81 13.49 13.38
C LYS A 49 16.86 12.35 12.36
N GLY A 50 16.87 12.66 11.07
CA GLY A 50 17.03 11.66 10.02
C GLY A 50 16.41 12.09 8.69
N TYR A 51 15.85 11.10 7.98
CA TYR A 51 15.12 11.31 6.73
C TYR A 51 13.61 11.21 6.96
N PHE A 52 12.85 12.05 6.29
CA PHE A 52 11.39 12.10 6.41
C PHE A 52 10.71 12.50 5.10
N ILE A 53 9.39 12.32 5.04
CA ILE A 53 8.54 12.86 3.98
C ILE A 53 7.36 13.56 4.61
N ASP A 54 7.06 14.76 4.14
CA ASP A 54 5.80 15.44 4.45
C ASP A 54 4.68 14.85 3.59
N THR A 55 3.61 14.41 4.25
CA THR A 55 2.43 13.80 3.63
C THR A 55 1.18 14.60 4.01
N PRO A 56 0.03 14.39 3.33
CA PRO A 56 -1.21 15.08 3.70
C PRO A 56 -1.74 14.77 5.11
N ILE A 57 -1.27 13.68 5.75
CA ILE A 57 -1.58 13.34 7.16
C ILE A 57 -0.49 13.79 8.15
N GLY A 58 0.46 14.60 7.69
CA GLY A 58 1.61 15.08 8.46
C GLY A 58 2.95 14.42 8.07
N ARG A 59 3.98 14.72 8.85
CA ARG A 59 5.35 14.21 8.66
C ARG A 59 5.43 12.71 8.95
N VAL A 60 6.06 11.96 8.04
CA VAL A 60 6.44 10.56 8.20
C VAL A 60 7.95 10.47 8.24
N ASP A 61 8.50 10.28 9.44
CA ASP A 61 9.92 9.96 9.63
C ASP A 61 10.23 8.52 9.20
N PHE A 62 11.38 8.29 8.56
CA PHE A 62 11.89 6.95 8.28
C PHE A 62 12.84 6.50 9.38
N LYS A 63 12.59 5.31 9.96
CA LYS A 63 13.52 4.69 10.92
C LYS A 63 14.91 4.47 10.32
N ASN A 64 14.94 4.08 9.04
CA ASN A 64 16.16 3.96 8.25
C ASN A 64 15.76 3.94 6.75
N ILE A 65 15.99 5.05 6.04
CA ILE A 65 15.60 5.18 4.62
C ILE A 65 16.30 4.17 3.70
N LEU A 66 17.55 3.79 4.01
CA LEU A 66 18.27 2.78 3.26
C LEU A 66 17.59 1.42 3.43
N LYS A 67 17.25 1.01 4.66
CA LYS A 67 16.46 -0.20 4.92
C LYS A 67 15.10 -0.16 4.23
N THR A 68 14.45 1.00 4.15
CA THR A 68 13.19 1.18 3.40
C THR A 68 13.37 0.92 1.90
N TYR A 69 14.44 1.43 1.27
CA TYR A 69 14.77 1.11 -0.12
C TYR A 69 15.07 -0.38 -0.30
N ARG A 70 15.88 -0.97 0.60
CA ARG A 70 16.19 -2.40 0.56
C ARG A 70 14.96 -3.27 0.65
N HIS A 71 13.99 -2.92 1.49
CA HIS A 71 12.73 -3.65 1.64
C HIS A 71 11.88 -3.69 0.34
N LEU A 72 12.22 -2.94 -0.70
CA LEU A 72 11.63 -3.14 -2.03
C LEU A 72 12.05 -4.50 -2.62
N TYR A 73 13.34 -4.87 -2.58
CA TYR A 73 13.85 -6.12 -3.16
C TYR A 73 14.18 -7.22 -2.12
N GLU A 74 14.65 -6.86 -0.93
CA GLU A 74 14.78 -7.75 0.25
C GLU A 74 13.40 -7.94 0.90
N ASN A 75 12.57 -8.79 0.30
CA ASN A 75 11.25 -9.16 0.82
C ASN A 75 11.08 -10.68 0.93
N THR A 76 10.02 -11.13 1.62
CA THR A 76 9.75 -12.56 1.91
C THR A 76 9.70 -13.46 0.68
N TYR A 77 9.48 -12.91 -0.51
CA TYR A 77 9.43 -13.65 -1.77
C TYR A 77 10.70 -13.47 -2.63
N MET A 78 11.70 -12.73 -2.13
CA MET A 78 12.96 -12.37 -2.80
C MET A 78 12.78 -11.78 -4.21
N GLN A 79 11.61 -11.18 -4.47
CA GLN A 79 11.31 -10.52 -5.73
C GLN A 79 11.94 -9.13 -5.73
N ASP A 80 12.76 -8.81 -6.71
CA ASP A 80 13.13 -7.42 -6.96
C ASP A 80 11.85 -6.63 -7.27
N ARG A 81 11.62 -5.56 -6.51
CA ARG A 81 10.54 -4.60 -6.76
C ARG A 81 11.01 -3.15 -6.74
N ARG A 82 12.29 -2.92 -7.09
CA ARG A 82 12.91 -1.57 -7.16
C ARG A 82 12.25 -0.68 -8.21
N GLU A 83 11.58 -1.23 -9.21
CA GLU A 83 10.76 -0.48 -10.17
C GLU A 83 9.62 0.32 -9.51
N LEU A 84 9.17 -0.11 -8.32
CA LEU A 84 8.10 0.56 -7.56
C LEU A 84 8.62 1.72 -6.68
N SER A 85 9.93 1.99 -6.67
CA SER A 85 10.56 3.02 -5.82
C SER A 85 10.08 4.45 -6.11
N GLY A 86 9.86 4.79 -7.38
CA GLY A 86 9.26 6.08 -7.75
C GLY A 86 7.79 6.18 -7.34
N ALA A 87 7.04 5.10 -7.54
CA ALA A 87 5.64 5.00 -7.12
C ALA A 87 5.48 5.09 -5.59
N PHE A 88 6.40 4.53 -4.81
CA PHE A 88 6.46 4.68 -3.35
C PHE A 88 6.51 6.16 -2.94
N MET A 89 7.47 6.91 -3.50
CA MET A 89 7.65 8.32 -3.15
C MET A 89 6.45 9.19 -3.55
N GLU A 90 5.89 8.98 -4.74
CA GLU A 90 4.71 9.73 -5.24
C GLU A 90 3.41 9.32 -4.52
N THR A 91 3.34 8.14 -3.90
CA THR A 91 2.20 7.69 -3.10
C THR A 91 2.23 8.24 -1.68
N LEU A 92 3.41 8.37 -1.06
CA LEU A 92 3.53 9.00 0.26
C LEU A 92 3.31 10.51 0.19
N LYS A 93 3.89 11.20 -0.80
CA LYS A 93 3.74 12.65 -0.97
C LYS A 93 2.34 13.06 -1.43
N ASN A 94 1.79 12.34 -2.41
CA ASN A 94 0.56 12.72 -3.13
C ASN A 94 -0.47 11.57 -3.19
N PRO A 95 -0.86 10.94 -2.07
CA PRO A 95 -1.84 9.84 -2.07
C PRO A 95 -3.18 10.26 -2.68
N LEU A 96 -3.94 9.28 -3.19
CA LEU A 96 -5.37 9.46 -3.45
C LEU A 96 -6.15 9.42 -2.13
N PHE A 97 -5.86 8.45 -1.27
CA PHE A 97 -6.40 8.39 0.09
C PHE A 97 -5.44 7.70 1.05
N VAL A 98 -5.61 7.95 2.35
CA VAL A 98 -4.80 7.35 3.43
C VAL A 98 -5.71 6.86 4.53
N VAL A 99 -5.52 5.60 4.94
CA VAL A 99 -6.27 5.02 6.06
C VAL A 99 -5.34 4.62 7.21
N ARG A 100 -5.88 4.59 8.42
CA ARG A 100 -5.33 3.92 9.58
C ARG A 100 -5.66 2.43 9.47
N GLN A 101 -4.68 1.57 9.76
CA GLN A 101 -4.92 0.14 9.84
C GLN A 101 -4.15 -0.47 11.01
N LYS A 102 -4.82 -1.27 11.83
CA LYS A 102 -4.21 -2.07 12.90
C LYS A 102 -3.48 -3.26 12.29
N TYR A 103 -2.18 -3.39 12.55
CA TYR A 103 -1.31 -4.42 11.97
C TYR A 103 -0.67 -5.26 13.08
N PRO A 104 -0.89 -6.59 13.15
CA PRO A 104 -0.26 -7.45 14.14
C PRO A 104 1.21 -7.71 13.77
N LEU A 105 2.16 -7.38 14.65
CA LEU A 105 3.60 -7.58 14.44
C LEU A 105 3.98 -9.05 14.19
N ASN A 106 3.28 -9.98 14.85
CA ASN A 106 3.59 -11.40 14.81
C ASN A 106 2.60 -12.13 13.92
N SER A 107 2.78 -12.04 12.59
CA SER A 107 2.09 -12.98 11.72
C SER A 107 2.84 -13.33 10.43
N THR A 108 3.20 -14.60 10.34
CA THR A 108 3.31 -15.38 9.10
C THR A 108 1.92 -15.61 8.46
N ALA A 109 0.97 -14.67 8.64
CA ALA A 109 -0.45 -14.80 8.31
C ALA A 109 -0.97 -13.74 7.33
N LEU A 110 -0.09 -12.96 6.67
CA LEU A 110 -0.41 -12.33 5.38
C LEU A 110 -0.30 -13.31 4.20
N THR A 111 0.08 -14.56 4.46
CA THR A 111 -0.06 -15.74 3.58
C THR A 111 -1.52 -16.04 3.20
N GLN A 112 -2.49 -15.23 3.64
CA GLN A 112 -3.91 -15.32 3.27
C GLN A 112 -4.45 -14.11 2.50
N ALA A 113 -3.60 -13.41 1.75
CA ALA A 113 -4.03 -12.83 0.47
C ALA A 113 -4.15 -13.94 -0.61
N LYS A 114 -4.89 -15.04 -0.33
CA LYS A 114 -5.03 -16.20 -1.22
C LYS A 114 -5.37 -15.77 -2.66
N HIS A 115 -4.61 -16.33 -3.61
CA HIS A 115 -4.72 -16.31 -5.09
C HIS A 115 -4.95 -14.90 -5.75
N SER A 116 -4.25 -14.55 -6.83
CA SER A 116 -4.13 -15.32 -8.07
C SER A 116 -2.83 -15.04 -8.83
N GLN A 117 -2.04 -16.08 -9.07
CA GLN A 117 -1.38 -16.33 -10.36
C GLN A 117 -1.41 -17.85 -10.60
N ILE A 118 -1.61 -18.25 -11.85
CA ILE A 118 -1.81 -19.63 -12.30
C ILE A 118 -0.68 -19.96 -13.27
N THR A 119 0.12 -20.99 -12.98
CA THR A 119 0.71 -21.93 -13.96
C THR A 119 1.17 -23.20 -13.21
N PRO A 120 1.02 -24.41 -13.78
CA PRO A 120 1.31 -25.67 -13.09
C PRO A 120 2.65 -26.34 -13.49
N SER A 121 2.99 -27.43 -12.79
CA SER A 121 3.93 -28.53 -13.13
C SER A 121 5.25 -28.58 -12.28
N PRO A 122 5.90 -29.75 -12.08
CA PRO A 122 5.72 -30.46 -10.79
C PRO A 122 6.98 -31.08 -10.14
N SER A 123 6.82 -31.58 -8.89
CA SER A 123 7.77 -32.50 -8.18
C SER A 123 9.11 -31.85 -7.75
N SER A 124 9.88 -32.24 -6.72
CA SER A 124 9.79 -33.20 -5.59
C SER A 124 10.60 -32.60 -4.39
N HIS A 125 10.72 -33.10 -3.15
CA HIS A 125 10.30 -34.33 -2.44
C HIS A 125 9.80 -33.96 -1.01
N LYS A 126 9.32 -34.94 -0.23
CA LYS A 126 9.16 -34.86 1.25
C LYS A 126 10.46 -35.22 1.99
N LYS A 127 10.78 -34.49 3.07
CA LYS A 127 11.34 -35.10 4.31
C LYS A 127 10.73 -34.41 5.55
N ASN A 128 10.11 -35.20 6.42
CA ASN A 128 9.61 -34.75 7.72
C ASN A 128 10.75 -34.74 8.73
N THR A 129 10.81 -33.71 9.59
CA THR A 129 11.40 -33.81 10.92
C THR A 129 10.39 -33.28 11.94
N LYS A 130 10.08 -34.12 12.94
CA LYS A 130 9.30 -33.70 14.12
C LYS A 130 10.16 -32.74 14.94
N SER A 131 9.57 -31.69 15.47
CA SER A 131 10.04 -31.08 16.72
C SER A 131 8.84 -30.64 17.56
N SER A 132 9.05 -30.60 18.88
CA SER A 132 8.00 -30.77 19.90
C SER A 132 7.39 -29.46 20.41
N ASN A 133 6.26 -29.61 21.10
CA ASN A 133 5.41 -28.55 21.63
C ASN A 133 6.15 -27.48 22.45
N GLY A 134 5.79 -26.23 22.16
CA GLY A 134 5.99 -25.07 23.01
C GLY A 134 5.07 -23.94 22.55
N GLU A 135 3.77 -24.02 22.87
CA GLU A 135 2.81 -22.96 22.54
C GLU A 135 3.07 -21.71 23.39
N VAL A 136 4.09 -20.94 23.01
CA VAL A 136 4.23 -19.55 23.42
C VAL A 136 3.08 -18.80 22.77
N LYS A 137 2.00 -18.56 23.54
CA LYS A 137 0.93 -17.62 23.19
C LYS A 137 1.50 -16.21 23.12
N THR A 138 2.19 -15.90 22.03
CA THR A 138 2.65 -14.56 21.72
C THR A 138 1.42 -13.67 21.57
N LYS A 139 1.16 -12.82 22.57
CA LYS A 139 0.22 -11.72 22.42
C LYS A 139 0.74 -10.85 21.26
N GLY A 140 0.12 -10.99 20.09
CA GLY A 140 0.52 -10.25 18.90
C GLY A 140 0.44 -8.76 19.20
N ILE A 141 1.58 -8.07 19.20
CA ILE A 141 1.61 -6.62 19.41
C ILE A 141 0.93 -6.00 18.20
N ILE A 142 -0.23 -5.38 18.40
CA ILE A 142 -0.93 -4.65 17.36
C ILE A 142 -0.33 -3.25 17.31
N GLN A 143 0.26 -2.89 16.18
CA GLN A 143 0.73 -1.52 15.93
C GLN A 143 -0.20 -0.84 14.94
N ASP A 144 -0.52 0.43 15.20
CA ASP A 144 -1.20 1.25 14.21
C ASP A 144 -0.23 1.56 13.05
N SER A 145 -0.75 1.44 11.84
CA SER A 145 -0.08 1.79 10.60
C SER A 145 -0.92 2.77 9.78
N TYR A 146 -0.27 3.50 8.89
CA TYR A 146 -0.91 4.35 7.89
C TYR A 146 -0.69 3.70 6.53
N VAL A 147 -1.76 3.43 5.80
CA VAL A 147 -1.72 2.83 4.47
C VAL A 147 -2.09 3.88 3.44
N PHE A 148 -1.10 4.25 2.63
CA PHE A 148 -1.22 5.25 1.58
C PHE A 148 -1.60 4.56 0.28
N TYR A 149 -2.64 5.03 -0.39
CA TYR A 149 -3.15 4.45 -1.64
C TYR A 149 -3.05 5.43 -2.80
N LYS A 150 -2.65 4.94 -3.98
CA LYS A 150 -2.62 5.74 -5.21
C LYS A 150 -2.75 4.90 -6.47
N PRO A 151 -3.66 5.24 -7.41
CA PRO A 151 -3.73 4.57 -8.70
C PRO A 151 -2.62 5.06 -9.64
N PHE A 152 -2.08 4.13 -10.42
CA PHE A 152 -1.11 4.37 -11.48
C PHE A 152 -1.49 3.61 -12.76
N VAL A 153 -1.03 4.09 -13.91
CA VAL A 153 -1.05 3.38 -15.19
C VAL A 153 0.38 3.07 -15.62
N SER A 154 0.67 1.82 -15.93
CA SER A 154 1.96 1.38 -16.47
C SER A 154 2.07 1.67 -17.97
N ALA A 155 3.28 1.63 -18.53
CA ALA A 155 3.55 1.94 -19.94
C ALA A 155 2.79 1.05 -20.95
N ASN A 156 2.31 -0.13 -20.53
CA ASN A 156 1.46 -1.03 -21.32
C ASN A 156 -0.05 -0.84 -21.06
N GLY A 157 -0.46 0.27 -20.43
CA GLY A 157 -1.86 0.63 -20.21
C GLY A 157 -2.58 -0.17 -19.11
N ILE A 158 -1.86 -0.92 -18.27
CA ILE A 158 -2.45 -1.63 -17.13
C ILE A 158 -2.57 -0.66 -15.95
N TYR A 159 -3.74 -0.65 -15.31
CA TYR A 159 -4.03 0.23 -14.20
C TYR A 159 -3.93 -0.53 -12.87
N HIS A 160 -3.16 0.03 -11.94
CA HIS A 160 -2.90 -0.56 -10.63
C HIS A 160 -3.24 0.42 -9.51
N LEU A 161 -3.85 -0.05 -8.43
CA LEU A 161 -3.84 0.67 -7.15
C LEU A 161 -2.60 0.24 -6.35
N ALA A 162 -1.63 1.14 -6.23
CA ALA A 162 -0.52 0.98 -5.31
C ALA A 162 -0.98 1.23 -3.86
N SER A 163 -0.41 0.48 -2.93
CA SER A 163 -0.60 0.68 -1.49
C SER A 163 0.69 0.44 -0.73
N PHE A 164 1.02 1.35 0.20
CA PHE A 164 2.19 1.23 1.07
C PHE A 164 1.80 1.46 2.53
N ALA A 165 2.04 0.46 3.37
CA ALA A 165 1.75 0.52 4.81
C ALA A 165 3.01 0.93 5.58
N ILE A 166 2.98 2.08 6.24
CA ILE A 166 4.06 2.59 7.09
C ILE A 166 3.61 2.50 8.55
N SER A 167 4.45 1.96 9.42
CA SER A 167 4.20 1.94 10.86
C SER A 167 4.38 3.32 11.50
N LYS A 168 3.77 3.55 12.68
CA LYS A 168 4.01 4.79 13.47
C LYS A 168 5.48 5.09 13.80
N ASN A 169 6.37 4.10 13.76
CA ASN A 169 7.81 4.27 13.98
C ASN A 169 8.63 4.33 12.68
N GLY A 170 8.01 4.52 11.52
CA GLY A 170 8.73 4.80 10.28
C GLY A 170 9.30 3.59 9.54
N GLU A 171 8.74 2.40 9.75
CA GLU A 171 9.12 1.17 9.03
C GLU A 171 8.08 0.86 7.94
N LEU A 172 8.55 0.51 6.74
CA LEU A 172 7.69 0.00 5.67
C LEU A 172 7.27 -1.43 6.02
N LEU A 173 6.01 -1.61 6.40
CA LEU A 173 5.44 -2.92 6.76
C LEU A 173 5.03 -3.73 5.52
N HIS A 174 4.36 -3.08 4.55
CA HIS A 174 3.76 -3.77 3.42
C HIS A 174 3.72 -2.92 2.15
N LYS A 175 3.77 -3.58 0.99
CA LYS A 175 3.67 -2.98 -0.34
C LYS A 175 2.82 -3.86 -1.25
N THR A 176 1.84 -3.30 -1.96
CA THR A 176 0.98 -4.07 -2.88
C THR A 176 0.55 -3.22 -4.06
N PHE A 177 0.48 -3.84 -5.22
CA PHE A 177 -0.06 -3.27 -6.45
C PHE A 177 -1.21 -4.17 -6.86
N TYR A 178 -2.43 -3.70 -6.66
CA TYR A 178 -3.63 -4.43 -7.07
C TYR A 178 -3.97 -4.02 -8.51
N ASP A 179 -4.18 -4.96 -9.43
CA ASP A 179 -4.89 -4.64 -10.68
C ASP A 179 -6.29 -4.14 -10.30
N ILE A 180 -6.71 -2.99 -10.82
CA ILE A 180 -8.02 -2.39 -10.53
C ILE A 180 -9.16 -3.33 -10.93
N LYS A 181 -8.95 -4.22 -11.92
CA LYS A 181 -9.87 -5.28 -12.33
C LYS A 181 -10.05 -6.38 -11.28
N THR A 182 -9.13 -6.52 -10.32
CA THR A 182 -9.20 -7.53 -9.23
C THR A 182 -10.03 -7.02 -8.04
N ILE A 183 -11.28 -6.69 -8.36
CA ILE A 183 -12.22 -5.83 -7.61
C ILE A 183 -12.48 -6.22 -6.14
N SER A 184 -12.58 -7.52 -5.82
CA SER A 184 -13.13 -7.95 -4.52
C SER A 184 -12.32 -7.55 -3.29
N LYS A 185 -11.00 -7.33 -3.44
CA LYS A 185 -10.11 -6.93 -2.33
C LYS A 185 -10.17 -5.42 -2.08
N LEU A 186 -10.19 -4.59 -3.14
CA LEU A 186 -10.29 -3.13 -3.02
C LEU A 186 -11.62 -2.67 -2.39
N LYS A 187 -12.73 -3.35 -2.65
CA LYS A 187 -14.06 -2.97 -2.11
C LYS A 187 -14.05 -2.87 -0.58
N LYS A 188 -13.36 -3.80 0.11
CA LYS A 188 -13.24 -3.79 1.58
C LYS A 188 -12.36 -2.67 2.13
N LEU A 189 -11.46 -2.12 1.30
CA LEU A 189 -10.58 -1.01 1.68
C LEU A 189 -11.28 0.34 1.51
N ILE A 190 -12.16 0.45 0.51
CA ILE A 190 -12.99 1.64 0.28
C ILE A 190 -14.14 1.71 1.30
N LYS A 191 -14.77 0.56 1.61
CA LYS A 191 -15.79 0.42 2.67
C LYS A 191 -15.18 0.33 4.08
N GLY A 192 -14.17 1.16 4.38
CA GLY A 192 -13.57 1.25 5.71
C GLY A 192 -14.53 1.91 6.72
N ASN A 193 -14.20 1.85 8.02
CA ASN A 193 -14.89 2.67 8.99
C ASN A 193 -14.45 4.13 8.86
N ASP A 194 -15.35 5.08 9.08
CA ASP A 194 -15.06 6.52 8.96
C ASP A 194 -13.89 6.99 9.86
N GLU A 195 -13.68 6.35 11.01
CA GLU A 195 -12.57 6.63 11.93
C GLU A 195 -11.19 6.19 11.40
N ASP A 196 -11.18 5.27 10.44
CA ASP A 196 -9.96 4.78 9.81
C ASP A 196 -9.54 5.66 8.63
N LEU A 197 -10.44 6.43 7.99
CA LEU A 197 -10.03 7.35 6.91
C LEU A 197 -9.36 8.61 7.47
N LEU A 198 -8.11 8.85 7.09
CA LEU A 198 -7.31 9.99 7.55
C LEU A 198 -7.19 11.11 6.51
N TYR A 199 -7.31 10.77 5.23
CA TYR A 199 -7.24 11.70 4.11
C TYR A 199 -7.90 11.11 2.88
N PHE A 200 -8.66 11.92 2.14
CA PHE A 200 -9.08 11.64 0.77
C PHE A 200 -8.87 12.88 -0.10
N LYS A 201 -8.14 12.71 -1.21
CA LYS A 201 -8.00 13.71 -2.26
C LYS A 201 -9.25 13.75 -3.12
N ASN A 202 -10.29 14.42 -2.61
CA ASN A 202 -11.49 14.73 -3.38
C ASN A 202 -11.20 15.85 -4.40
N GLU A 203 -10.50 15.51 -5.47
CA GLU A 203 -10.60 16.28 -6.70
C GLU A 203 -12.04 16.17 -7.18
N LYS A 204 -12.82 17.26 -7.02
CA LYS A 204 -14.08 17.39 -7.72
C LYS A 204 -13.78 17.14 -9.19
N VAL A 205 -14.29 16.03 -9.73
CA VAL A 205 -14.38 15.87 -11.16
C VAL A 205 -15.36 16.93 -11.61
N ASP A 206 -14.84 18.02 -12.18
CA ASP A 206 -15.68 19.05 -12.77
C ASP A 206 -16.56 18.36 -13.80
N ILE A 207 -17.85 18.30 -13.48
CA ILE A 207 -18.86 17.86 -14.41
C ILE A 207 -18.98 19.05 -15.37
N GLU A 208 -18.32 18.95 -16.52
CA GLU A 208 -18.58 19.85 -17.64
C GLU A 208 -20.04 19.71 -18.03
N THR A 209 -20.89 20.57 -17.46
CA THR A 209 -22.23 20.83 -17.97
C THR A 209 -22.11 21.69 -19.21
N LYS A 210 -21.98 21.03 -20.37
CA LYS A 210 -22.36 21.53 -21.69
C LYS A 210 -23.01 20.41 -22.50
#